data_AF-A0A957VWJ8-F1
#
_entry.id   AF-A0A957VWJ8-F1
#
_cell.length_a   1.000
_cell.length_b   1.000
_cell.length_c   1.000
_cell.angle_alpha   90.00
_cell.angle_beta   90.00
_cell.angle_gamma   90.00
#
_symmetry.space_group_name_H-M   'P 1'
#
loop_
_entity.id
_entity.type
_entity.pdbx_description
1 polymer ?
#
loop_
_entity_poly.entity_id
_entity_poly.type
_entity_poly.pdbx_seq_one_letter_code
_entity_poly.pdbx_strand_id
1 'polypeptide(L)'
;MFRKNQIETLIEKHSRRLQKLHEKRALKGVDTTADVLIEIEDLESEIEKLQAELSSLTQSNSSENDLAVSNYKVPTLLKFLIVIVISITLIGIMAMFIYTERPTATVENTSIPKVSDELVTVVPTEENITTTNRFMWLGEALEEDDFYQTGEVTYTIQNDGINITGRFVDDILWIDKELPDNFRVTVEVTNLDTECYFSVGFGLGDKRRSSYYLQIRDENYGFRKHLDQEEHWNYLIDSGIADSLEINQPNEVILERNNNVIRVRNKDRLVFPPIRQGRDPKLDEFNGYSVLFFQAGYPGKACKMIINSFIVEPLD
;
A
#
# COMPACT_ATOMS: atom_id res chain seq x y z
N MET A 1 2.35 -12.25 -30.64
CA MET A 1 1.68 -11.45 -29.58
C MET A 1 2.64 -11.02 -28.47
N PHE A 2 3.50 -11.90 -27.94
CA PHE A 2 4.44 -11.61 -26.84
C PHE A 2 5.34 -10.37 -27.06
N ARG A 3 5.97 -10.23 -28.25
CA ARG A 3 6.87 -9.10 -28.56
C ARG A 3 6.18 -7.73 -28.49
N LYS A 4 4.92 -7.65 -28.93
CA LYS A 4 4.13 -6.40 -28.92
C LYS A 4 3.94 -5.90 -27.48
N ASN A 5 3.46 -6.78 -26.60
CA ASN A 5 3.24 -6.46 -25.20
C ASN A 5 4.56 -6.08 -24.48
N GLN A 6 5.67 -6.73 -24.84
CA GLN A 6 6.99 -6.37 -24.31
C GLN A 6 7.41 -4.94 -24.70
N ILE A 7 7.23 -4.56 -25.96
CA ILE A 7 7.54 -3.21 -26.46
C ILE A 7 6.66 -2.16 -25.77
N GLU A 8 5.35 -2.43 -25.63
CA GLU A 8 4.42 -1.54 -24.92
C GLU A 8 4.84 -1.32 -23.46
N THR A 9 5.24 -2.39 -22.77
CA THR A 9 5.73 -2.32 -21.38
C THR A 9 7.02 -1.50 -21.28
N LEU A 10 7.94 -1.64 -22.23
CA LEU A 10 9.18 -0.85 -22.27
C LEU A 10 8.90 0.62 -22.52
N ILE A 11 8.04 0.96 -23.48
CA ILE A 11 7.62 2.34 -23.76
C ILE A 11 7.05 2.98 -22.50
N GLU A 12 6.16 2.28 -21.77
CA GLU A 12 5.57 2.80 -20.54
C GLU A 12 6.64 3.09 -19.48
N LYS A 13 7.57 2.15 -19.29
CA LYS A 13 8.66 2.28 -18.32
C LYS A 13 9.58 3.46 -18.64
N HIS A 14 10.00 3.61 -19.90
CA HIS A 14 10.86 4.71 -20.34
C HIS A 14 10.12 6.05 -20.24
N SER A 15 8.85 6.11 -20.63
CA SER A 15 8.02 7.33 -20.53
C SER A 15 7.88 7.80 -19.08
N ARG A 16 7.66 6.88 -18.15
CA ARG A 16 7.57 7.20 -16.71
C ARG A 16 8.88 7.77 -16.17
N ARG A 17 10.02 7.19 -16.58
CA ARG A 17 11.34 7.70 -16.18
C ARG A 17 11.60 9.08 -16.78
N LEU A 18 11.30 9.26 -18.06
CA LEU A 18 11.44 10.53 -18.78
C LEU A 18 10.64 11.65 -18.10
N GLN A 19 9.39 11.38 -17.71
CA GLN A 19 8.57 12.33 -16.97
C GLN A 19 9.23 12.80 -15.66
N LYS A 20 9.74 11.86 -14.83
CA LYS A 20 10.43 12.20 -13.58
C LYS A 20 11.68 13.06 -13.82
N LEU A 21 12.41 12.83 -14.92
CA LEU A 21 13.58 13.64 -15.27
C LEU A 21 13.18 15.05 -15.72
N HIS A 22 12.08 15.19 -16.47
CA HIS A 22 11.54 16.52 -16.80
C HIS A 22 11.07 17.28 -15.57
N GLU A 23 10.42 16.64 -14.61
CA GLU A 23 10.04 17.24 -13.33
C GLU A 23 11.28 17.71 -12.56
N LYS A 24 12.31 16.88 -12.49
CA LYS A 24 13.60 17.24 -11.86
C LYS A 24 14.26 18.43 -12.56
N ARG A 25 14.23 18.47 -13.89
CA ARG A 25 14.73 19.60 -14.69
C ARG A 25 13.92 20.86 -14.46
N ALA A 26 12.59 20.75 -14.36
CA ALA A 26 11.70 21.88 -14.09
C ALA A 26 11.97 22.48 -12.69
N LEU A 27 12.20 21.63 -11.69
CA LEU A 27 12.52 22.04 -10.32
C LEU A 27 13.88 22.74 -10.21
N LYS A 28 14.91 22.22 -10.89
CA LYS A 28 16.27 22.75 -10.81
C LYS A 28 16.58 23.85 -11.84
N GLY A 29 15.78 23.96 -12.89
CA GLY A 29 15.97 24.92 -13.96
C GLY A 29 17.37 24.81 -14.57
N VAL A 30 18.12 25.93 -14.51
CA VAL A 30 19.47 26.05 -15.08
C VAL A 30 20.50 25.20 -14.32
N ASP A 31 20.25 24.87 -13.06
CA ASP A 31 21.16 24.07 -12.21
C ASP A 31 21.02 22.55 -12.44
N THR A 32 20.32 22.14 -13.49
CA THR A 32 20.20 20.74 -13.87
C THR A 32 21.54 20.21 -14.38
N THR A 33 22.03 19.11 -13.81
CA THR A 33 23.30 18.50 -14.20
C THR A 33 23.24 17.95 -15.63
N ALA A 34 24.36 18.03 -16.36
CA ALA A 34 24.46 17.57 -17.75
C ALA A 34 24.01 16.11 -17.94
N ASP A 35 24.34 15.23 -16.99
CA ASP A 35 23.95 13.81 -17.02
C ASP A 35 22.43 13.62 -17.11
N VAL A 36 21.63 14.49 -16.46
CA VAL A 36 20.17 14.42 -16.53
C VAL A 36 19.66 14.83 -17.91
N LEU A 37 20.32 15.79 -18.56
CA LEU A 37 19.95 16.23 -19.91
C LEU A 37 20.26 15.15 -20.95
N ILE A 38 21.42 14.48 -20.82
CA ILE A 38 21.80 13.36 -21.68
C ILE A 38 20.84 12.19 -21.49
N GLU A 39 20.50 11.84 -20.25
CA GLU A 39 19.56 10.74 -19.97
C GLU A 39 18.15 11.03 -20.55
N ILE A 40 17.71 12.29 -20.57
CA ILE A 40 16.45 12.69 -21.23
C ILE A 40 16.53 12.42 -22.74
N GLU A 41 17.59 12.88 -23.41
CA GLU A 41 17.78 12.70 -24.86
C GLU A 41 17.84 11.22 -25.26
N ASP A 42 18.57 10.41 -24.49
CA ASP A 42 18.68 8.97 -24.72
C ASP A 42 17.31 8.26 -24.60
N LEU A 43 16.52 8.60 -23.58
CA LEU A 43 15.19 8.03 -23.37
C LEU A 43 14.20 8.45 -24.46
N GLU A 44 14.24 9.70 -24.92
CA GLU A 44 13.43 10.17 -26.04
C GLU A 44 13.75 9.37 -27.32
N SER A 45 15.04 9.17 -27.62
CA SER A 45 15.48 8.37 -28.78
C SER A 45 15.05 6.90 -28.68
N GLU A 46 15.13 6.31 -27.49
CA GLU A 46 14.75 4.91 -27.27
C GLU A 46 13.23 4.70 -27.42
N ILE A 47 12.42 5.62 -26.88
CA ILE A 47 10.95 5.59 -27.05
C ILE A 47 10.58 5.69 -28.53
N GLU A 48 11.21 6.60 -29.28
CA GLU A 48 10.96 6.76 -30.72
C GLU A 48 11.25 5.46 -31.49
N LYS A 49 12.39 4.81 -31.21
CA LYS A 49 12.76 3.51 -31.82
C LYS A 49 11.73 2.42 -31.51
N LEU A 50 11.31 2.32 -30.24
CA LEU A 50 10.32 1.33 -29.81
C LEU A 50 8.95 1.56 -30.46
N GLN A 51 8.53 2.83 -30.61
CA GLN A 51 7.28 3.18 -31.28
C GLN A 51 7.31 2.86 -32.79
N ALA A 52 8.46 3.06 -33.44
CA ALA A 52 8.66 2.67 -34.83
C ALA A 52 8.57 1.14 -35.00
N GLU A 53 9.22 0.37 -34.10
CA GLU A 53 9.14 -1.09 -34.10
C GLU A 53 7.69 -1.57 -33.90
N LEU A 54 6.96 -1.00 -32.93
CA LEU A 54 5.56 -1.32 -32.65
C LEU A 54 4.66 -1.09 -33.87
N SER A 55 4.90 0.01 -34.60
CA SER A 55 4.15 0.37 -35.80
C SER A 55 4.38 -0.65 -36.93
N SER A 56 5.64 -1.08 -37.13
CA SER A 56 5.98 -2.10 -38.13
C SER A 56 5.33 -3.46 -37.82
N LEU A 57 5.29 -3.87 -36.55
CA LEU A 57 4.65 -5.11 -36.11
C LEU A 57 3.13 -5.08 -36.30
N THR A 58 2.52 -3.90 -36.20
CA THR A 58 1.08 -3.73 -36.40
C THR A 58 0.73 -3.80 -37.89
N GLN A 59 1.52 -3.18 -38.77
CA GLN A 59 1.31 -3.24 -40.22
C GLN A 59 1.54 -4.63 -40.82
N SER A 60 2.52 -5.39 -40.30
CA SER A 60 2.81 -6.74 -40.79
C SER A 60 1.66 -7.73 -40.56
N ASN A 61 0.74 -7.47 -39.64
CA ASN A 61 -0.43 -8.32 -39.38
C ASN A 61 -1.67 -7.93 -40.21
N SER A 62 -1.65 -6.79 -40.89
CA SER A 62 -2.76 -6.32 -41.73
C SER A 62 -2.65 -6.71 -43.20
N SER A 63 -1.53 -7.27 -43.65
CA SER A 63 -1.31 -7.60 -45.07
C SER A 63 -1.78 -9.00 -45.50
N GLU A 64 -2.45 -9.77 -44.63
CA GLU A 64 -2.87 -11.15 -44.94
C GLU A 64 -4.41 -11.32 -45.08
N ASN A 65 -5.21 -10.26 -44.96
CA ASN A 65 -6.68 -10.35 -45.07
C ASN A 65 -7.31 -9.17 -45.84
N ASP A 66 -6.79 -8.85 -47.03
CA ASP A 66 -7.45 -7.89 -47.93
C ASP A 66 -7.66 -8.48 -49.33
N LEU A 67 -8.58 -9.44 -49.39
CA LEU A 67 -9.35 -9.73 -50.60
C LEU A 67 -10.82 -9.38 -50.32
N ALA A 68 -11.24 -8.28 -50.95
CA ALA A 68 -12.60 -7.90 -51.30
C ALA A 68 -13.54 -7.39 -50.19
N VAL A 69 -13.43 -6.10 -49.83
CA VAL A 69 -14.64 -5.30 -49.52
C VAL A 69 -14.51 -3.86 -50.06
N SER A 70 -15.18 -3.65 -51.20
CA SER A 70 -16.00 -2.47 -51.53
C SER A 70 -15.47 -1.07 -51.15
N ASN A 71 -14.93 -0.39 -52.16
CA ASN A 71 -14.64 1.05 -52.20
C ASN A 71 -15.90 1.90 -52.00
N TYR A 72 -16.12 2.40 -50.78
CA TYR A 72 -16.78 3.69 -50.57
C TYR A 72 -15.76 4.67 -50.02
N LYS A 73 -15.35 5.64 -50.86
CA LYS A 73 -14.49 6.76 -50.47
C LYS A 73 -15.29 7.71 -49.57
N VAL A 74 -15.31 7.39 -48.28
CA VAL A 74 -15.72 8.35 -47.26
C VAL A 74 -14.57 9.34 -47.08
N PRO A 75 -14.78 10.66 -47.28
CA PRO A 75 -13.72 11.65 -47.12
C PRO A 75 -13.14 11.60 -45.70
N THR A 76 -11.82 11.68 -45.60
CA THR A 76 -11.05 11.45 -44.37
C THR A 76 -11.52 12.31 -43.18
N LEU A 77 -12.02 13.52 -43.47
CA LEU A 77 -12.62 14.42 -42.48
C LEU A 77 -13.85 13.83 -41.77
N LEU A 78 -14.67 13.03 -42.46
CA LEU A 78 -15.88 12.44 -41.89
C LEU A 78 -15.55 11.31 -40.90
N LYS A 79 -14.45 10.58 -41.13
CA LYS A 79 -14.00 9.52 -40.21
C LYS A 79 -13.55 10.09 -38.86
N PHE A 80 -12.82 11.22 -38.87
CA PHE A 80 -12.42 11.91 -37.65
C PHE A 80 -13.63 12.46 -36.86
N LEU A 81 -14.64 12.98 -37.57
CA LEU A 81 -15.84 13.52 -36.95
C LEU A 81 -16.66 12.45 -36.21
N ILE A 82 -16.77 11.24 -36.78
CA ILE A 82 -17.46 10.12 -36.15
C ILE A 82 -16.75 9.68 -34.86
N VAL A 83 -15.41 9.60 -34.87
CA VAL A 83 -14.63 9.21 -33.69
C VAL A 83 -14.80 10.23 -32.56
N ILE A 84 -14.72 11.53 -32.87
CA ILE A 84 -14.88 12.59 -31.85
C ILE A 84 -16.27 12.57 -31.22
N VAL A 85 -17.33 12.37 -32.01
CA VAL A 85 -18.71 12.31 -31.51
C VAL A 85 -18.92 11.10 -30.58
N ILE A 86 -18.35 9.94 -30.93
CA ILE A 86 -18.40 8.74 -30.08
C ILE A 86 -17.63 8.96 -28.77
N SER A 87 -16.45 9.60 -28.81
CA SER A 87 -15.67 9.89 -27.59
C SER A 87 -16.39 10.84 -26.64
N ILE A 88 -17.01 11.92 -27.14
CA ILE A 88 -17.72 12.90 -26.30
C ILE A 88 -18.96 12.27 -25.65
N THR A 89 -19.70 11.44 -26.39
CA THR A 89 -20.88 10.74 -25.86
C THR A 89 -20.52 9.72 -24.79
N LEU A 90 -19.41 8.98 -24.94
CA LEU A 90 -18.93 8.03 -23.93
C LEU A 90 -18.54 8.74 -22.62
N ILE A 91 -17.85 9.88 -22.72
CA ILE A 91 -17.43 10.67 -21.55
C ILE A 91 -18.65 11.22 -20.81
N GLY A 92 -19.67 11.72 -21.54
CA GLY A 92 -20.90 12.22 -20.94
C GLY A 92 -21.69 11.16 -20.18
N ILE A 93 -21.78 9.94 -20.73
CA ILE A 93 -22.46 8.81 -20.08
C ILE A 93 -21.72 8.40 -18.80
N MET A 94 -20.39 8.28 -18.84
CA MET A 94 -19.57 7.97 -17.66
C MET A 94 -19.72 9.01 -16.54
N ALA A 95 -19.73 10.30 -16.88
CA ALA A 95 -19.94 11.37 -15.89
C ALA A 95 -21.34 11.32 -15.25
N MET A 96 -22.36 10.86 -15.99
CA MET A 96 -23.73 10.73 -15.49
C MET A 96 -23.86 9.59 -14.47
N PHE A 97 -23.20 8.45 -14.70
CA PHE A 97 -23.21 7.32 -13.76
C PHE A 97 -22.48 7.64 -12.43
N ILE A 98 -21.45 8.48 -12.46
CA ILE A 98 -20.74 8.92 -11.24
C ILE A 98 -21.62 9.84 -10.37
N TYR A 99 -22.60 10.54 -10.95
CA TYR A 99 -23.42 11.50 -10.23
C TYR A 99 -24.67 10.93 -9.56
N THR A 100 -25.13 9.73 -9.94
CA THR A 100 -26.46 9.22 -9.52
C THR A 100 -26.47 8.28 -8.31
N GLU A 101 -25.32 7.89 -7.75
CA GLU A 101 -25.29 6.98 -6.59
C GLU A 101 -24.77 7.67 -5.32
N ARG A 102 -25.58 8.54 -4.74
CA ARG A 102 -25.49 8.83 -3.30
C ARG A 102 -26.64 8.12 -2.58
N PRO A 103 -26.41 6.97 -1.92
CA PRO A 103 -27.43 6.34 -1.11
C PRO A 103 -27.80 7.31 0.03
N THR A 104 -29.03 7.81 0.00
CA THR A 104 -29.60 8.57 1.11
C THR A 104 -30.04 7.54 2.15
N ALA A 105 -29.25 7.37 3.20
CA ALA A 105 -29.62 6.51 4.31
C ALA A 105 -30.80 7.13 5.07
N THR A 106 -31.99 6.54 4.90
CA THR A 106 -33.17 6.87 5.69
C THR A 106 -32.99 6.28 7.08
N VAL A 107 -32.79 7.12 8.09
CA VAL A 107 -32.76 6.71 9.49
C VAL A 107 -34.21 6.47 9.93
N GLU A 108 -34.59 5.20 10.09
CA GLU A 108 -35.81 4.82 10.79
C GLU A 108 -35.63 5.04 12.29
N ASN A 109 -36.34 6.03 12.85
CA ASN A 109 -36.47 6.19 14.29
C ASN A 109 -37.35 5.07 14.85
N THR A 110 -36.74 3.98 15.28
CA THR A 110 -37.41 2.98 16.12
C THR A 110 -37.49 3.52 17.55
N SER A 111 -38.68 3.97 17.98
CA SER A 111 -38.93 4.31 19.37
C SER A 111 -38.97 3.05 20.23
N ILE A 112 -37.93 2.85 21.04
CA ILE A 112 -37.83 1.77 22.02
C ILE A 112 -38.82 2.04 23.18
N PRO A 113 -39.59 1.04 23.64
CA PRO A 113 -40.45 1.18 24.81
C PRO A 113 -39.62 1.40 26.08
N LYS A 114 -40.04 2.39 26.86
CA LYS A 114 -39.46 2.79 28.13
C LYS A 114 -39.67 1.67 29.16
N VAL A 115 -38.68 0.78 29.29
CA VAL A 115 -38.59 -0.18 30.39
C VAL A 115 -38.00 0.56 31.59
N SER A 116 -38.79 0.64 32.65
CA SER A 116 -38.41 1.18 33.95
C SER A 116 -37.72 0.07 34.73
N ASP A 117 -36.40 -0.04 34.60
CA ASP A 117 -35.57 -0.84 35.49
C ASP A 117 -34.77 0.08 36.42
N GLU A 118 -34.97 -0.09 37.73
CA GLU A 118 -34.05 0.41 38.75
C GLU A 118 -32.67 -0.22 38.50
N LEU A 119 -31.79 0.52 37.81
CA LEU A 119 -30.39 0.14 37.68
C LEU A 119 -29.70 0.23 39.05
N VAL A 120 -29.46 -0.93 39.64
CA VAL A 120 -28.40 -1.08 40.65
C VAL A 120 -27.10 -0.63 40.00
N THR A 121 -26.60 0.52 40.44
CA THR A 121 -25.31 1.07 40.00
C THR A 121 -24.22 0.21 40.62
N VAL A 122 -23.87 -0.89 39.95
CA VAL A 122 -22.64 -1.62 40.25
C VAL A 122 -21.51 -0.73 39.74
N VAL A 123 -20.87 0.00 40.66
CA VAL A 123 -19.62 0.69 40.37
C VAL A 123 -18.63 -0.38 39.93
N PRO A 124 -18.18 -0.42 38.66
CA PRO A 124 -17.17 -1.36 38.24
C PRO A 124 -15.95 -1.08 39.10
N THR A 125 -15.56 -2.05 39.91
CA THR A 125 -14.25 -2.00 40.53
C THR A 125 -13.26 -2.11 39.36
N GLU A 126 -12.45 -1.08 39.15
CA GLU A 126 -11.34 -1.09 38.20
C GLU A 126 -10.41 -2.25 38.60
N GLU A 127 -10.71 -3.46 38.14
CA GLU A 127 -9.73 -4.52 38.10
C GLU A 127 -8.68 -4.04 37.10
N ASN A 128 -7.55 -3.58 37.64
CA ASN A 128 -6.35 -3.30 36.87
C ASN A 128 -6.10 -4.51 35.97
N ILE A 129 -6.43 -4.36 34.69
CA ILE A 129 -6.16 -5.36 33.67
C ILE A 129 -4.64 -5.48 33.62
N THR A 130 -4.09 -6.54 34.22
CA THR A 130 -2.68 -6.87 34.10
C THR A 130 -2.44 -7.43 32.69
N THR A 131 -2.35 -6.52 31.70
CA THR A 131 -1.86 -6.76 30.34
C THR A 131 -0.36 -7.07 30.30
N THR A 132 0.30 -7.13 31.46
CA THR A 132 1.72 -6.89 31.69
C THR A 132 2.70 -7.81 30.97
N ASN A 133 2.26 -8.87 30.30
CA ASN A 133 3.18 -9.79 29.60
C ASN A 133 2.90 -9.97 28.10
N ARG A 134 1.95 -9.22 27.51
CA ARG A 134 1.59 -9.41 26.09
C ARG A 134 2.26 -8.45 25.13
N PHE A 135 2.63 -7.28 25.60
CA PHE A 135 3.25 -6.24 24.79
C PHE A 135 4.61 -5.92 25.42
N MET A 136 5.62 -6.64 24.95
CA MET A 136 6.95 -6.62 25.54
C MET A 136 7.91 -5.88 24.63
N TRP A 137 8.64 -4.91 25.18
CA TRP A 137 9.66 -4.14 24.53
C TRP A 137 11.00 -4.37 25.20
N LEU A 138 11.88 -5.16 24.58
CA LEU A 138 13.22 -5.45 25.10
C LEU A 138 13.22 -6.00 26.54
N GLY A 139 12.18 -6.77 26.89
CA GLY A 139 12.00 -7.37 28.22
C GLY A 139 11.17 -6.53 29.19
N GLU A 140 10.72 -5.35 28.81
CA GLU A 140 9.85 -4.47 29.61
C GLU A 140 8.42 -4.48 29.08
N ALA A 141 7.42 -4.43 29.95
CA ALA A 141 6.03 -4.29 29.54
C ALA A 141 5.77 -2.87 29.02
N LEU A 142 4.92 -2.74 27.99
CA LEU A 142 4.43 -1.44 27.54
C LEU A 142 3.20 -0.99 28.32
N GLU A 143 3.12 0.32 28.55
CA GLU A 143 1.97 1.01 29.15
C GLU A 143 1.17 1.77 28.08
N GLU A 144 -0.04 2.22 28.38
CA GLU A 144 -0.92 2.89 27.39
C GLU A 144 -0.31 4.19 26.84
N ASP A 145 0.51 4.89 27.63
CA ASP A 145 1.20 6.11 27.23
C ASP A 145 2.38 5.87 26.26
N ASP A 146 2.82 4.61 26.09
CA ASP A 146 3.80 4.22 25.08
C ASP A 146 3.21 4.18 23.66
N PHE A 147 1.91 4.46 23.49
CA PHE A 147 1.21 4.38 22.22
C PHE A 147 0.71 5.76 21.76
N TYR A 148 0.90 6.08 20.48
CA TYR A 148 0.32 7.28 19.89
C TYR A 148 -0.21 7.00 18.48
N GLN A 149 -1.14 7.84 18.02
CA GLN A 149 -1.80 7.64 16.75
C GLN A 149 -1.61 8.79 15.77
N THR A 150 -1.60 8.45 14.48
CA THR A 150 -1.73 9.40 13.38
C THR A 150 -2.93 9.04 12.50
N GLY A 151 -3.53 10.04 11.85
CA GLY A 151 -4.72 9.84 11.02
C GLY A 151 -6.00 9.68 11.85
N GLU A 152 -6.95 8.91 11.33
CA GLU A 152 -8.24 8.59 11.93
C GLU A 152 -8.28 7.20 12.55
N VAL A 153 -7.12 6.58 12.82
CA VAL A 153 -7.08 5.31 13.56
C VAL A 153 -7.70 5.51 14.93
N THR A 154 -8.45 4.51 15.39
CA THR A 154 -8.84 4.38 16.79
C THR A 154 -8.28 3.09 17.34
N TYR A 155 -7.86 3.11 18.59
CA TYR A 155 -7.41 1.90 19.28
C TYR A 155 -7.97 1.84 20.70
N THR A 156 -8.11 0.61 21.20
CA THR A 156 -8.43 0.35 22.62
C THR A 156 -7.62 -0.85 23.08
N ILE A 157 -7.00 -0.75 24.25
CA ILE A 157 -6.30 -1.86 24.89
C ILE A 157 -7.31 -2.61 25.76
N GLN A 158 -7.46 -3.91 25.52
CA GLN A 158 -8.43 -4.77 26.20
C GLN A 158 -7.77 -6.08 26.64
N ASN A 159 -8.55 -6.92 27.34
CA ASN A 159 -8.11 -8.24 27.81
C ASN A 159 -7.73 -9.21 26.70
N ASP A 160 -8.14 -9.00 25.46
CA ASP A 160 -7.89 -9.86 24.30
C ASP A 160 -6.77 -9.33 23.39
N GLY A 161 -6.41 -8.05 23.51
CA GLY A 161 -5.33 -7.45 22.77
C GLY A 161 -5.50 -5.94 22.57
N ILE A 162 -4.78 -5.39 21.60
CA ILE A 162 -5.01 -4.02 21.10
C ILE A 162 -5.98 -4.12 19.94
N ASN A 163 -7.21 -3.66 20.16
CA ASN A 163 -8.22 -3.54 19.12
C ASN A 163 -7.93 -2.28 18.31
N ILE A 164 -7.61 -2.42 17.03
CA ILE A 164 -7.31 -1.30 16.12
C ILE A 164 -8.42 -1.21 15.08
N THR A 165 -8.92 -0.01 14.83
CA THR A 165 -9.82 0.30 13.70
C THR A 165 -9.23 1.44 12.88
N GLY A 166 -9.02 1.21 11.58
CA GLY A 166 -8.55 2.23 10.64
C GLY A 166 -9.27 2.15 9.30
N ARG A 167 -9.23 3.21 8.50
CA ARG A 167 -9.87 3.32 7.19
C ARG A 167 -8.85 3.54 6.09
N PHE A 168 -7.83 4.33 6.37
CA PHE A 168 -6.84 4.76 5.41
C PHE A 168 -5.47 4.16 5.69
N VAL A 169 -4.60 4.28 4.69
CA VAL A 169 -3.18 3.89 4.82
C VAL A 169 -2.35 4.89 5.63
N ASP A 170 -2.98 5.93 6.16
CA ASP A 170 -2.35 6.90 7.06
C ASP A 170 -2.83 6.73 8.50
N ASP A 171 -3.77 5.81 8.73
CA ASP A 171 -4.31 5.47 10.03
C ASP A 171 -3.33 4.47 10.68
N ILE A 172 -2.47 4.99 11.55
CA ILE A 172 -1.31 4.27 12.08
C ILE A 172 -1.27 4.41 13.60
N LEU A 173 -1.11 3.26 14.27
CA LEU A 173 -0.77 3.17 15.68
C LEU A 173 0.75 3.00 15.80
N TRP A 174 1.41 3.95 16.45
CA TRP A 174 2.84 3.98 16.68
C TRP A 174 3.16 3.59 18.13
N ILE A 175 4.38 3.06 18.33
CA ILE A 175 4.96 2.83 19.64
C ILE A 175 6.02 3.90 19.89
N ASP A 176 5.90 4.71 20.94
CA ASP A 176 6.81 5.81 21.28
C ASP A 176 8.13 5.33 21.91
N LYS A 177 8.77 4.37 21.24
CA LYS A 177 10.07 3.80 21.61
C LYS A 177 10.93 3.56 20.38
N GLU A 178 12.24 3.70 20.54
CA GLU A 178 13.22 3.44 19.49
C GLU A 178 13.62 1.96 19.46
N LEU A 179 13.53 1.34 18.30
CA LEU A 179 14.03 0.01 17.98
C LEU A 179 15.56 0.04 17.91
N PRO A 180 16.26 -0.97 18.45
CA PRO A 180 17.69 -1.08 18.28
C PRO A 180 18.06 -1.35 16.80
N ASP A 181 19.33 -1.23 16.44
CA ASP A 181 19.79 -1.51 15.07
C ASP A 181 19.47 -2.94 14.63
N ASN A 182 19.67 -3.90 15.53
CA ASN A 182 19.37 -5.30 15.32
C ASN A 182 18.22 -5.74 16.22
N PHE A 183 17.09 -6.12 15.63
CA PHE A 183 15.88 -6.48 16.36
C PHE A 183 15.11 -7.61 15.68
N ARG A 184 14.31 -8.29 16.49
CA ARG A 184 13.18 -9.14 16.06
C ARG A 184 11.90 -8.58 16.68
N VAL A 185 10.86 -8.44 15.86
CA VAL A 185 9.50 -8.20 16.30
C VAL A 185 8.68 -9.44 15.95
N THR A 186 8.15 -10.10 16.97
CA THR A 186 7.18 -11.20 16.81
C THR A 186 5.81 -10.64 17.16
N VAL A 187 4.84 -10.77 16.25
CA VAL A 187 3.47 -10.24 16.40
C VAL A 187 2.48 -11.37 16.24
N GLU A 188 1.57 -11.51 17.19
CA GLU A 188 0.38 -12.33 17.04
C GLU A 188 -0.83 -11.43 16.72
N VAL A 189 -1.46 -11.67 15.58
CA VAL A 189 -2.53 -10.82 15.04
C VAL A 189 -3.75 -11.64 14.63
N THR A 190 -4.93 -11.18 15.03
CA THR A 190 -6.21 -11.70 14.55
C THR A 190 -6.84 -10.69 13.61
N ASN A 191 -6.99 -11.06 12.34
CA ASN A 191 -7.71 -10.25 11.36
C ASN A 191 -9.22 -10.53 11.46
N LEU A 192 -10.02 -9.48 11.65
CA LEU A 192 -11.48 -9.57 11.75
C LEU A 192 -12.18 -9.28 10.43
N ASP A 193 -11.47 -8.70 9.45
CA ASP A 193 -12.03 -8.27 8.17
C ASP A 193 -11.19 -8.82 6.99
N THR A 194 -11.83 -9.60 6.13
CA THR A 194 -11.14 -10.33 5.04
C THR A 194 -10.45 -9.42 4.02
N GLU A 195 -11.10 -8.30 3.68
CA GLU A 195 -10.66 -7.40 2.61
C GLU A 195 -9.60 -6.37 3.07
N CYS A 196 -9.21 -6.41 4.33
CA CYS A 196 -8.39 -5.36 4.95
C CYS A 196 -6.90 -5.64 4.82
N TYR A 197 -6.12 -4.56 4.68
CA TYR A 197 -4.67 -4.65 4.83
C TYR A 197 -4.32 -4.57 6.31
N PHE A 198 -3.55 -5.53 6.81
CA PHE A 198 -2.78 -5.38 8.03
C PHE A 198 -1.35 -5.02 7.67
N SER A 199 -0.75 -4.07 8.40
CA SER A 199 0.67 -3.79 8.26
C SER A 199 1.39 -3.73 9.60
N VAL A 200 2.60 -4.30 9.63
CA VAL A 200 3.58 -4.12 10.70
C VAL A 200 4.88 -3.64 10.07
N GLY A 201 5.48 -2.61 10.64
CA GLY A 201 6.71 -2.05 10.10
C GLY A 201 7.36 -1.05 11.02
N PHE A 202 8.33 -0.33 10.48
CA PHE A 202 9.07 0.69 11.20
C PHE A 202 9.25 1.96 10.37
N GLY A 203 9.15 3.09 11.06
CA GLY A 203 9.10 4.44 10.50
C GLY A 203 10.08 5.39 11.18
N LEU A 204 9.98 6.68 10.84
CA LEU A 204 10.74 7.76 11.50
C LEU A 204 10.06 8.28 12.78
N GLY A 205 8.80 7.90 13.04
CA GLY A 205 8.04 8.31 14.22
C GLY A 205 7.59 9.78 14.25
N ASP A 206 8.29 10.68 13.54
CA ASP A 206 7.71 11.97 13.17
C ASP A 206 6.52 11.71 12.24
N LYS A 207 5.49 12.58 12.23
CA LYS A 207 4.22 12.42 11.49
C LYS A 207 4.35 12.18 9.97
N ARG A 208 5.56 12.00 9.45
CA ARG A 208 5.89 11.67 8.07
C ARG A 208 5.58 10.22 7.79
N ARG A 209 5.05 9.95 6.60
CA ARG A 209 4.64 8.60 6.18
C ARG A 209 5.80 7.68 5.83
N SER A 210 7.04 8.17 5.88
CA SER A 210 8.18 7.41 5.40
C SER A 210 8.38 6.18 6.28
N SER A 211 8.30 5.00 5.67
CA SER A 211 8.24 3.74 6.42
C SER A 211 8.62 2.55 5.56
N TYR A 212 9.05 1.49 6.24
CA TYR A 212 9.24 0.15 5.70
C TYR A 212 8.35 -0.81 6.44
N TYR A 213 7.55 -1.59 5.72
CA TYR A 213 6.57 -2.44 6.39
C TYR A 213 6.20 -3.66 5.57
N LEU A 214 5.84 -4.70 6.30
CA LEU A 214 5.10 -5.82 5.77
C LEU A 214 3.63 -5.42 5.68
N GLN A 215 3.05 -5.55 4.51
CA GLN A 215 1.61 -5.52 4.29
C GLN A 215 1.11 -6.94 4.05
N ILE A 216 0.00 -7.29 4.69
CA ILE A 216 -0.68 -8.57 4.54
C ILE A 216 -2.12 -8.28 4.14
N ARG A 217 -2.59 -8.91 3.05
CA ARG A 217 -3.95 -8.73 2.55
C ARG A 217 -4.41 -9.98 1.82
N ASP A 218 -5.56 -10.49 2.22
CA ASP A 218 -6.11 -11.75 1.72
C ASP A 218 -5.07 -12.88 1.87
N GLU A 219 -4.54 -13.37 0.74
CA GLU A 219 -3.53 -14.43 0.66
C GLU A 219 -2.12 -13.91 0.36
N ASN A 220 -1.95 -12.60 0.22
CA ASN A 220 -0.72 -12.01 -0.30
C ASN A 220 0.04 -11.23 0.76
N TYR A 221 1.35 -11.45 0.79
CA TYR A 221 2.29 -10.61 1.52
C TYR A 221 3.01 -9.70 0.54
N GLY A 222 3.06 -8.41 0.87
CA GLY A 222 3.87 -7.42 0.18
C GLY A 222 4.79 -6.71 1.16
N PHE A 223 6.09 -6.64 0.86
CA PHE A 223 7.00 -5.76 1.59
C PHE A 223 7.06 -4.41 0.86
N ARG A 224 6.78 -3.32 1.57
CA ARG A 224 6.60 -1.98 0.98
C ARG A 224 7.54 -0.95 1.59
N LYS A 225 7.87 0.05 0.77
CA LYS A 225 8.46 1.33 1.20
C LYS A 225 7.50 2.45 0.83
N HIS A 226 7.16 3.29 1.81
CA HIS A 226 6.44 4.54 1.60
C HIS A 226 7.41 5.72 1.81
N LEU A 227 7.29 6.78 1.00
CA LEU A 227 8.01 8.05 1.22
C LEU A 227 7.00 9.19 1.16
N ASP A 228 7.09 10.09 2.13
CA ASP A 228 6.12 11.18 2.37
C ASP A 228 5.97 12.17 1.19
N GLN A 229 6.97 12.26 0.31
CA GLN A 229 7.02 13.24 -0.78
C GLN A 229 6.54 12.71 -2.14
N GLU A 230 6.16 11.43 -2.25
CA GLU A 230 5.65 10.87 -3.51
C GLU A 230 4.19 10.40 -3.31
N GLU A 231 3.26 10.87 -4.15
CA GLU A 231 1.82 10.51 -4.10
C GLU A 231 1.56 9.02 -4.39
N HIS A 232 2.59 8.24 -4.69
CA HIS A 232 2.49 6.83 -5.06
C HIS A 232 3.46 5.98 -4.24
N TRP A 233 3.05 4.73 -3.99
CA TRP A 233 3.90 3.71 -3.38
C TRP A 233 5.19 3.54 -4.18
N ASN A 234 6.34 3.73 -3.52
CA ASN A 234 7.62 3.80 -4.23
C ASN A 234 8.23 2.43 -4.51
N TYR A 235 7.83 1.44 -3.71
CA TYR A 235 8.40 0.11 -3.78
C TYR A 235 7.46 -0.96 -3.20
N LEU A 236 7.38 -2.08 -3.90
CA LEU A 236 6.66 -3.28 -3.50
C LEU A 236 7.49 -4.49 -3.94
N ILE A 237 7.82 -5.37 -2.99
CA ILE A 237 8.19 -6.75 -3.26
C ILE A 237 6.96 -7.58 -2.92
N ASP A 238 6.39 -8.25 -3.92
CA ASP A 238 5.35 -9.25 -3.70
C ASP A 238 6.02 -10.61 -3.46
N SER A 239 5.52 -11.37 -2.49
CA SER A 239 6.04 -12.70 -2.19
C SER A 239 5.72 -13.68 -3.31
N GLY A 240 4.61 -13.48 -4.03
CA GLY A 240 4.03 -14.47 -4.93
C GLY A 240 3.63 -15.78 -4.23
N ILE A 241 3.65 -15.80 -2.90
CA ILE A 241 3.26 -16.93 -2.07
C ILE A 241 1.84 -16.61 -1.58
N ALA A 242 0.89 -17.45 -2.00
CA ALA A 242 -0.41 -17.50 -1.36
C ALA A 242 -0.26 -18.17 0.01
N ASP A 243 -0.35 -17.40 1.09
CA ASP A 243 -0.47 -17.90 2.46
C ASP A 243 -1.50 -17.03 3.18
N SER A 244 -2.76 -17.46 3.16
CA SER A 244 -3.84 -16.70 3.79
C SER A 244 -3.59 -16.59 5.29
N LEU A 245 -3.69 -15.36 5.83
CA LEU A 245 -3.97 -15.25 7.25
C LEU A 245 -5.32 -15.89 7.51
N GLU A 246 -5.38 -16.77 8.49
CA GLU A 246 -6.65 -17.35 8.91
C GLU A 246 -7.51 -16.25 9.55
N ILE A 247 -8.66 -15.97 8.94
CA ILE A 247 -9.60 -14.96 9.41
C ILE A 247 -10.19 -15.41 10.74
N ASN A 248 -10.33 -14.49 11.69
CA ASN A 248 -10.81 -14.77 13.05
C ASN A 248 -9.96 -15.80 13.81
N GLN A 249 -8.70 -16.00 13.41
CA GLN A 249 -7.72 -16.81 14.13
C GLN A 249 -6.45 -15.99 14.38
N PRO A 250 -5.72 -16.26 15.46
CA PRO A 250 -4.40 -15.67 15.68
C PRO A 250 -3.40 -16.16 14.62
N ASN A 251 -2.66 -15.23 14.03
CA ASN A 251 -1.60 -15.48 13.07
C ASN A 251 -0.30 -14.89 13.59
N GLU A 252 0.80 -15.64 13.49
CA GLU A 252 2.11 -15.17 13.93
C GLU A 252 2.92 -14.65 12.75
N VAL A 253 3.44 -13.44 12.89
CA VAL A 253 4.28 -12.75 11.92
C VAL A 253 5.56 -12.30 12.60
N ILE A 254 6.70 -12.59 11.98
CA ILE A 254 8.01 -12.23 12.50
C ILE A 254 8.71 -11.30 11.52
N LEU A 255 9.10 -10.11 11.99
CA LEU A 255 9.89 -9.11 11.27
C LEU A 255 11.24 -8.94 11.96
N GLU A 256 12.33 -9.27 11.27
CA GLU A 256 13.69 -9.15 11.79
C GLU A 256 14.49 -8.14 10.96
N ARG A 257 15.24 -7.27 11.63
CA ARG A 257 16.36 -6.52 11.03
C ARG A 257 17.64 -6.95 11.74
N ASN A 258 18.57 -7.54 11.00
CA ASN A 258 19.88 -7.93 11.54
C ASN A 258 20.97 -7.66 10.50
N ASN A 259 21.97 -6.84 10.86
CA ASN A 259 23.14 -6.54 10.04
C ASN A 259 22.79 -6.11 8.61
N ASN A 260 21.91 -5.11 8.48
CA ASN A 260 21.44 -4.57 7.20
C ASN A 260 20.66 -5.60 6.35
N VAL A 261 20.06 -6.59 7.00
CA VAL A 261 19.20 -7.59 6.36
C VAL A 261 17.85 -7.64 7.05
N ILE A 262 16.79 -7.43 6.28
CA ILE A 262 15.41 -7.64 6.72
C ILE A 262 14.98 -9.06 6.35
N ARG A 263 14.39 -9.77 7.31
CA ARG A 263 13.73 -11.05 7.11
C ARG A 263 12.30 -10.96 7.60
N VAL A 264 11.39 -11.58 6.86
CA VAL A 264 9.99 -11.68 7.23
C VAL A 264 9.58 -13.14 7.19
N ARG A 265 8.92 -13.58 8.26
CA ARG A 265 8.39 -14.94 8.37
C ARG A 265 6.93 -14.91 8.79
N ASN A 266 6.17 -15.89 8.33
CA ASN A 266 4.90 -16.29 8.94
C ASN A 266 5.19 -17.62 9.63
N LYS A 267 5.08 -17.65 10.96
CA LYS A 267 5.60 -18.75 11.78
C LYS A 267 7.07 -19.04 11.41
N ASP A 268 7.39 -20.28 11.07
CA ASP A 268 8.74 -20.70 10.67
C ASP A 268 9.06 -20.49 9.17
N ARG A 269 8.09 -20.05 8.36
CA ARG A 269 8.24 -19.95 6.90
C ARG A 269 8.69 -18.56 6.48
N LEU A 270 9.80 -18.49 5.73
CA LEU A 270 10.20 -17.25 5.06
C LEU A 270 9.17 -16.84 4.01
N VAL A 271 8.70 -15.60 4.13
CA VAL A 271 7.71 -15.01 3.21
C VAL A 271 8.39 -14.40 1.98
N PHE A 272 9.58 -13.82 2.16
CA PHE A 272 10.38 -13.25 1.08
C PHE A 272 11.84 -13.71 1.18
N PRO A 273 12.59 -13.71 0.06
CA PRO A 273 14.05 -13.72 0.11
C PRO A 273 14.56 -12.59 1.03
N PRO A 274 15.62 -12.82 1.83
CA PRO A 274 16.17 -11.80 2.70
C PRO A 274 16.53 -10.52 1.92
N ILE A 275 16.03 -9.39 2.43
CA ILE A 275 16.16 -8.07 1.80
C ILE A 275 17.41 -7.41 2.37
N ARG A 276 18.37 -7.06 1.51
CA ARG A 276 19.68 -6.51 1.93
C ARG A 276 19.81 -5.06 1.51
N GLN A 277 20.23 -4.20 2.44
CA GLN A 277 20.60 -2.82 2.14
C GLN A 277 21.77 -2.79 1.14
N GLY A 278 21.83 -1.78 0.28
CA GLY A 278 22.88 -1.62 -0.74
C GLY A 278 22.68 -2.49 -1.99
N ARG A 279 21.78 -3.48 -1.95
CA ARG A 279 21.45 -4.31 -3.13
C ARG A 279 20.43 -3.64 -4.04
N ASP A 280 19.47 -2.96 -3.46
CA ASP A 280 18.46 -2.17 -4.16
C ASP A 280 18.55 -0.72 -3.66
N PRO A 281 18.95 0.26 -4.50
CA PRO A 281 19.06 1.65 -4.10
C PRO A 281 17.78 2.23 -3.47
N LYS A 282 16.61 1.65 -3.77
CA LYS A 282 15.35 2.08 -3.16
C LYS A 282 15.24 1.71 -1.68
N LEU A 283 16.07 0.78 -1.21
CA LEU A 283 16.05 0.24 0.15
C LEU A 283 17.27 0.68 0.98
N ASP A 284 18.08 1.60 0.50
CA ASP A 284 19.37 1.96 1.14
C ASP A 284 19.26 2.69 2.48
N GLU A 285 18.05 2.98 2.94
CA GLU A 285 17.82 3.90 4.06
C GLU A 285 17.14 3.23 5.25
N PHE A 286 16.74 1.95 5.19
CA PHE A 286 15.89 1.37 6.23
C PHE A 286 16.53 1.29 7.63
N ASN A 287 17.84 1.43 7.76
CA ASN A 287 18.50 1.53 9.06
C ASN A 287 18.22 2.86 9.77
N GLY A 288 17.86 3.92 9.04
CA GLY A 288 17.50 5.21 9.63
C GLY A 288 16.09 5.25 10.24
N TYR A 289 15.35 4.13 10.21
CA TYR A 289 13.97 4.03 10.66
C TYR A 289 13.93 3.14 11.90
N SER A 290 13.40 3.64 13.01
CA SER A 290 13.53 3.01 14.33
C SER A 290 12.21 2.97 15.10
N VAL A 291 11.09 3.46 14.59
CA VAL A 291 9.85 3.52 15.37
C VAL A 291 8.87 2.47 14.87
N LEU A 292 8.48 1.51 15.72
CA LEU A 292 7.54 0.44 15.38
C LEU A 292 6.13 1.01 15.15
N PHE A 293 5.42 0.46 14.18
CA PHE A 293 4.01 0.78 14.00
C PHE A 293 3.17 -0.41 13.52
N PHE A 294 1.87 -0.25 13.73
CA PHE A 294 0.81 -1.12 13.26
C PHE A 294 -0.25 -0.33 12.50
N GLN A 295 -0.86 -0.98 11.52
CA GLN A 295 -1.88 -0.35 10.70
C GLN A 295 -2.93 -1.36 10.25
N ALA A 296 -4.18 -0.92 10.29
CA ALA A 296 -5.31 -1.53 9.59
C ALA A 296 -5.93 -0.50 8.67
N GLY A 297 -6.21 -0.86 7.42
CA GLY A 297 -6.91 0.05 6.52
C GLY A 297 -7.37 -0.63 5.24
N TYR A 298 -8.32 0.02 4.55
CA TYR A 298 -8.71 -0.28 3.17
C TYR A 298 -9.49 0.92 2.60
N PRO A 299 -9.10 1.48 1.44
CA PRO A 299 -9.80 2.62 0.88
C PRO A 299 -11.32 2.40 0.78
N GLY A 300 -12.09 3.24 1.50
CA GLY A 300 -13.55 3.20 1.50
C GLY A 300 -14.21 2.25 2.51
N LYS A 301 -13.44 1.55 3.36
CA LYS A 301 -13.98 0.63 4.37
C LYS A 301 -13.22 0.78 5.70
N ALA A 302 -13.94 0.70 6.82
CA ALA A 302 -13.30 0.58 8.12
C ALA A 302 -12.83 -0.87 8.34
N CYS A 303 -11.58 -1.02 8.73
CA CYS A 303 -10.89 -2.27 8.95
C CYS A 303 -10.58 -2.47 10.42
N LYS A 304 -10.91 -3.64 10.94
CA LYS A 304 -10.71 -4.01 12.33
C LYS A 304 -9.74 -5.17 12.46
N MET A 305 -8.91 -5.09 13.47
CA MET A 305 -7.96 -6.13 13.81
C MET A 305 -7.68 -6.13 15.31
N ILE A 306 -7.14 -7.24 15.81
CA ILE A 306 -6.65 -7.37 17.18
C ILE A 306 -5.18 -7.74 17.13
N ILE A 307 -4.32 -6.95 17.76
CA ILE A 307 -2.96 -7.37 18.09
C ILE A 307 -3.05 -8.11 19.42
N ASN A 308 -3.01 -9.44 19.36
CA ASN A 308 -3.14 -10.30 20.53
C ASN A 308 -1.93 -10.15 21.46
N SER A 309 -0.73 -10.10 20.86
CA SER A 309 0.54 -9.85 21.55
C SER A 309 1.60 -9.35 20.57
N PHE A 310 2.64 -8.69 21.09
CA PHE A 310 3.90 -8.54 20.36
C PHE A 310 5.09 -8.48 21.31
N ILE A 311 6.23 -8.95 20.82
CA ILE A 311 7.49 -8.99 21.55
C ILE A 311 8.58 -8.40 20.65
N VAL A 312 9.29 -7.40 21.17
CA VAL A 312 10.51 -6.86 20.57
C VAL A 312 11.72 -7.39 21.32
N GLU A 313 12.60 -8.08 20.61
CA GLU A 313 13.83 -8.66 21.14
C GLU A 313 15.05 -8.05 20.44
N PRO A 314 16.16 -7.80 21.16
CA PRO A 314 17.43 -7.49 20.51
C PRO A 314 17.96 -8.73 19.78
N LEU A 315 18.67 -8.51 18.68
CA LEU A 315 19.43 -9.56 18.01
C LEU A 315 20.93 -9.30 18.15
N ASP A 316 21.68 -10.37 18.35
CA ASP A 316 23.15 -10.39 18.31
C ASP A 316 23.69 -10.18 16.87
#